data_AF-G5JZQ2-F1
#
_entry.id   AF-G5JZQ2-F1
#
_cell.length_a   1.000
_cell.length_b   1.000
_cell.length_c   1.000
_cell.angle_alpha   90.00
_cell.angle_beta   90.00
_cell.angle_gamma   90.00
#
_symmetry.space_group_name_H-M   'P 1'
#
loop_
_entity.id
_entity.type
_entity.pdbx_description
1 polymer ?
#
loop_
_entity_poly.entity_id
_entity_poly.type
_entity_poly.pdbx_seq_one_letter_code
_entity_poly.pdbx_strand_id
1 'polypeptide(L)'
;MKLKDYFPDMTRGSLPLNDDQWISLENEEGYLHLPKNGLSERELLLLELIQKQTQEKRVGDISSPWYPYLIEQKGKQPHYFAQCQFIYLNHHLPLSEDLVDLFHSLIPGVEVILPVSQTRTVLLLRQETDADTLRVLADTLPTIESDFGLALMIFVGNSWNKLSGTALRDYFEEENALFSHYLNQKAAGNLVTFAKLMLWSLLSSVGFPHLEQHFSQVLSNHKEMSEVVLAMWQSQGNLVQTAQALFIHRNSLQYKLDKFAQQSGLHLKNLDDLAFAYLFLLKH
;
A
#
# COMPACT_ATOMS: atom_id res chain seq x y z
N MET A 1 12.28 -18.66 25.22
CA MET A 1 12.50 -19.60 24.10
C MET A 1 12.04 -18.91 22.83
N LYS A 2 12.89 -18.78 21.81
CA LYS A 2 12.51 -18.07 20.57
C LYS A 2 12.04 -19.11 19.55
N LEU A 3 11.01 -18.79 18.76
CA LEU A 3 10.46 -19.70 17.74
C LEU A 3 11.55 -20.18 16.74
N LYS A 4 12.55 -19.33 16.47
CA LYS A 4 13.74 -19.64 15.67
C LYS A 4 14.60 -20.77 16.24
N ASP A 5 14.54 -21.05 17.54
CA ASP A 5 15.31 -22.13 18.17
C ASP A 5 14.74 -23.51 17.79
N TYR A 6 13.47 -23.56 17.40
CA TYR A 6 12.76 -24.77 16.97
C TYR A 6 12.62 -24.89 15.46
N PHE A 7 12.50 -23.76 14.75
CA PHE A 7 12.37 -23.71 13.30
C PHE A 7 13.48 -22.83 12.69
N PRO A 8 14.70 -23.36 12.53
CA PRO A 8 15.87 -22.58 12.09
C PRO A 8 15.75 -22.09 10.64
N ASP A 9 15.05 -22.85 9.79
CA ASP A 9 14.87 -22.56 8.36
C ASP A 9 13.63 -21.68 8.07
N MET A 10 13.01 -21.12 9.11
CA MET A 10 11.84 -20.26 8.98
C MET A 10 12.21 -18.91 8.34
N THR A 11 11.45 -18.50 7.33
CA THR A 11 11.54 -17.17 6.72
C THR A 11 10.33 -16.31 7.08
N ARG A 12 10.43 -15.00 6.81
CA ARG A 12 9.35 -14.03 7.08
C ARG A 12 8.97 -13.33 5.79
N GLY A 13 7.69 -13.06 5.62
CA GLY A 13 7.13 -12.33 4.48
C GLY A 13 5.95 -11.46 4.87
N SER A 14 5.53 -10.58 3.97
CA SER A 14 4.38 -9.69 4.14
C SER A 14 3.06 -10.30 3.65
N LEU A 15 3.13 -11.36 2.85
CA LEU A 15 2.02 -12.11 2.26
C LEU A 15 2.24 -13.62 2.47
N PRO A 16 1.20 -14.45 2.42
CA PRO A 16 1.37 -15.89 2.47
C PRO A 16 2.09 -16.41 1.23
N LEU A 17 3.10 -17.27 1.41
CA LEU A 17 3.69 -18.04 0.33
C LEU A 17 2.71 -19.11 -0.16
N ASN A 18 2.60 -19.20 -1.47
CA ASN A 18 1.81 -20.20 -2.17
C ASN A 18 2.74 -21.24 -2.85
N ASP A 19 3.49 -21.96 -2.04
CA ASP A 19 4.35 -23.08 -2.44
C ASP A 19 3.95 -24.31 -1.63
N ASP A 20 3.72 -25.44 -2.30
CA ASP A 20 3.32 -26.71 -1.67
C ASP A 20 4.37 -27.20 -0.66
N GLN A 21 5.62 -26.75 -0.77
CA GLN A 21 6.70 -27.09 0.16
C GLN A 21 6.73 -26.22 1.42
N TRP A 22 5.90 -25.17 1.50
CA TRP A 22 5.90 -24.21 2.61
C TRP A 22 4.52 -24.09 3.28
N ILE A 23 4.53 -23.75 4.56
CA ILE A 23 3.35 -23.37 5.34
C ILE A 23 3.52 -21.93 5.79
N SER A 24 2.55 -21.09 5.46
CA SER A 24 2.50 -19.70 5.92
C SER A 24 1.60 -19.59 7.15
N LEU A 25 2.19 -19.17 8.27
CA LEU A 25 1.48 -18.83 9.50
C LEU A 25 1.44 -17.34 9.68
N GLU A 26 0.29 -16.85 10.09
CA GLU A 26 0.15 -15.45 10.43
C GLU A 26 0.77 -15.17 11.80
N ASN A 27 1.43 -14.02 11.90
CA ASN A 27 1.98 -13.47 13.13
C ASN A 27 1.69 -11.97 13.20
N GLU A 28 1.84 -11.35 14.37
CA GLU A 28 1.60 -9.90 14.57
C GLU A 28 2.33 -9.01 13.57
N GLU A 29 3.45 -9.49 13.02
CA GLU A 29 4.38 -8.75 12.14
C GLU A 29 4.26 -9.13 10.63
N GLY A 30 3.32 -10.02 10.25
CA GLY A 30 3.16 -10.52 8.89
C GLY A 30 3.00 -12.03 8.81
N TYR A 31 3.72 -12.69 7.91
CA TYR A 31 3.68 -14.14 7.72
C TYR A 31 5.03 -14.78 8.05
N LEU A 32 4.99 -15.89 8.78
CA LEU A 32 6.10 -16.80 9.02
C LEU A 32 5.96 -17.97 8.04
N HIS A 33 7.00 -18.24 7.27
CA HIS A 33 7.01 -19.37 6.33
C HIS A 33 7.88 -20.49 6.88
N LEU A 34 7.27 -21.66 7.03
CA LEU A 34 7.89 -22.87 7.55
C LEU A 34 8.01 -23.91 6.43
N PRO A 35 9.21 -24.48 6.18
CA PRO A 35 9.35 -25.53 5.20
C PRO A 35 8.74 -26.83 5.73
N LYS A 36 7.85 -27.47 4.96
CA LYS A 36 7.18 -28.72 5.36
C LYS A 36 8.16 -29.87 5.58
N ASN A 37 9.28 -29.87 4.86
CA ASN A 37 10.30 -30.92 4.95
C ASN A 37 10.94 -31.04 6.35
N GLY A 38 10.87 -29.99 7.17
CA GLY A 38 11.40 -29.97 8.53
C GLY A 38 10.37 -30.23 9.63
N LEU A 39 9.10 -30.49 9.27
CA LEU A 39 7.99 -30.61 10.22
C LEU A 39 7.57 -32.07 10.40
N SER A 40 7.29 -32.46 11.64
CA SER A 40 6.67 -33.74 11.96
C SER A 40 5.17 -33.77 11.59
N GLU A 41 4.61 -34.97 11.39
CA GLU A 41 3.17 -35.13 11.10
C GLU A 41 2.27 -34.47 12.15
N ARG A 42 2.67 -34.53 13.43
CA ARG A 42 1.95 -33.88 14.53
C ARG A 42 1.98 -32.37 14.41
N GLU A 43 3.12 -31.79 14.02
CA GLU A 43 3.25 -30.34 13.80
C GLU A 43 2.40 -29.91 12.61
N LEU A 44 2.45 -30.63 11.49
CA LEU A 44 1.60 -30.37 10.32
C LEU A 44 0.11 -30.35 10.71
N LEU A 45 -0.35 -31.35 11.47
CA LEU A 45 -1.74 -31.44 11.91
C LEU A 45 -2.14 -30.29 12.85
N LEU A 46 -1.26 -29.87 13.76
CA LEU A 46 -1.50 -28.71 14.63
C LEU A 46 -1.61 -27.42 13.80
N LEU A 47 -0.71 -27.23 12.85
CA LEU A 47 -0.67 -26.05 11.99
C LEU A 47 -1.91 -25.95 11.09
N GLU A 48 -2.38 -27.07 10.54
CA GLU A 48 -3.65 -27.11 9.79
C GLU A 48 -4.85 -26.72 10.66
N LEU A 49 -4.87 -27.16 11.92
CA LEU A 49 -5.95 -26.86 12.86
C LEU A 49 -5.98 -25.37 13.23
N ILE A 50 -4.81 -24.76 13.42
CA ILE A 50 -4.64 -23.32 13.66
C ILE A 50 -5.08 -22.52 12.42
N GLN A 51 -4.71 -22.96 11.21
CA GLN A 51 -5.12 -22.30 9.97
C GLN A 51 -6.64 -22.32 9.77
N LYS A 52 -7.30 -23.46 10.02
CA LYS A 52 -8.77 -23.55 9.91
C LYS A 52 -9.49 -22.59 10.86
N GLN A 53 -9.07 -22.55 12.13
CA GLN A 53 -9.64 -21.61 13.10
C GLN A 53 -9.38 -20.14 12.74
N THR A 54 -8.27 -19.86 12.06
CA THR A 54 -7.91 -18.51 11.61
C THR A 54 -8.76 -18.08 10.41
N GLN A 55 -9.00 -18.98 9.46
CA GLN A 55 -9.83 -18.70 8.27
C GLN A 55 -11.29 -18.40 8.65
N GLU A 56 -11.84 -19.11 9.64
CA GLU A 56 -13.22 -18.90 10.12
C GLU A 56 -13.46 -17.51 10.76
N LYS A 57 -12.39 -16.82 11.21
CA LYS A 57 -12.49 -15.52 11.88
C LYS A 57 -12.25 -14.32 10.97
N ARG A 58 -11.87 -14.53 9.71
CA ARG A 58 -11.58 -13.44 8.78
C ARG A 58 -12.90 -12.90 8.21
N VAL A 59 -13.14 -11.61 8.42
CA VAL A 59 -14.30 -10.88 7.87
C VAL A 59 -13.83 -10.09 6.64
N GLY A 60 -14.61 -10.14 5.56
CA GLY A 60 -14.35 -9.50 4.27
C GLY A 60 -14.66 -10.41 3.08
N ASP A 61 -14.46 -9.93 1.86
CA ASP A 61 -14.87 -10.62 0.63
C ASP A 61 -13.91 -11.75 0.22
N ILE A 62 -13.73 -12.76 1.07
CA ILE A 62 -12.85 -13.91 0.80
C ILE A 62 -13.33 -14.72 -0.43
N SER A 63 -14.63 -14.66 -0.73
CA SER A 63 -15.22 -15.24 -1.94
C SER A 63 -14.96 -14.45 -3.22
N SER A 64 -14.42 -13.22 -3.10
CA SER A 64 -14.12 -12.38 -4.26
C SER A 64 -12.97 -12.96 -5.08
N PRO A 65 -13.01 -12.86 -6.42
CA PRO A 65 -11.88 -13.25 -7.28
C PRO A 65 -10.60 -12.42 -7.02
N TRP A 66 -10.71 -11.30 -6.30
CA TRP A 66 -9.57 -10.49 -5.90
C TRP A 66 -8.72 -11.13 -4.79
N TYR A 67 -9.32 -11.94 -3.91
CA TYR A 67 -8.59 -12.62 -2.83
C TYR A 67 -7.51 -13.58 -3.37
N PRO A 68 -7.82 -14.55 -4.27
CA PRO A 68 -6.77 -15.40 -4.83
C PRO A 68 -5.75 -14.60 -5.64
N TYR A 69 -6.14 -13.52 -6.33
CA TYR A 69 -5.24 -12.73 -7.15
C TYR A 69 -4.22 -11.89 -6.37
N LEU A 70 -4.65 -11.18 -5.33
CA LEU A 70 -3.81 -10.28 -4.53
C LEU A 70 -3.16 -10.99 -3.35
N ILE A 71 -3.93 -11.82 -2.62
CA ILE A 71 -3.47 -12.42 -1.35
C ILE A 71 -2.77 -13.75 -1.59
N GLU A 72 -3.38 -14.66 -2.34
CA GLU A 72 -2.75 -15.97 -2.65
C GLU A 72 -1.78 -15.91 -3.84
N GLN A 73 -1.71 -14.77 -4.52
CA GLN A 73 -0.92 -14.56 -5.74
C GLN A 73 -1.23 -15.55 -6.88
N LYS A 74 -2.46 -16.09 -6.93
CA LYS A 74 -2.96 -17.04 -7.92
C LYS A 74 -3.84 -16.38 -8.98
N GLY A 75 -3.82 -16.96 -10.17
CA GLY A 75 -4.72 -16.55 -11.25
C GLY A 75 -4.37 -15.19 -11.85
N LYS A 76 -5.29 -14.69 -12.68
CA LYS A 76 -5.15 -13.43 -13.42
C LYS A 76 -5.96 -12.33 -12.75
N GLN A 77 -5.62 -11.09 -13.08
CA GLN A 77 -6.36 -9.92 -12.62
C GLN A 77 -7.85 -10.06 -13.00
N PRO A 78 -8.79 -9.99 -12.04
CA PRO A 78 -10.22 -10.15 -12.31
C PRO A 78 -10.80 -9.08 -13.23
N HIS A 79 -10.57 -7.80 -12.92
CA HIS A 79 -11.04 -6.66 -13.72
C HIS A 79 -9.92 -5.66 -13.98
N TYR A 80 -9.95 -5.04 -15.16
CA TYR A 80 -9.04 -3.94 -15.51
C TYR A 80 -9.56 -2.61 -14.96
N PHE A 81 -8.67 -1.82 -14.36
CA PHE A 81 -8.95 -0.46 -13.93
C PHE A 81 -8.17 0.55 -14.78
N ALA A 82 -8.81 1.67 -15.12
CA ALA A 82 -8.10 2.82 -15.66
C ALA A 82 -7.20 3.46 -14.60
N GLN A 83 -7.73 3.58 -13.38
CA GLN A 83 -7.07 4.10 -12.20
C GLN A 83 -7.60 3.37 -10.95
N CYS A 84 -6.69 2.99 -10.06
CA CYS A 84 -7.03 2.34 -8.80
C CYS A 84 -6.09 2.77 -7.68
N GLN A 85 -6.52 2.55 -6.45
CA GLN A 85 -5.73 2.85 -5.25
C GLN A 85 -6.00 1.80 -4.19
N PHE A 86 -4.98 1.48 -3.40
CA PHE A 86 -5.13 0.65 -2.22
C PHE A 86 -5.17 1.51 -0.95
N ILE A 87 -6.03 1.13 -0.01
CA ILE A 87 -6.04 1.70 1.34
C ILE A 87 -5.89 0.54 2.32
N TYR A 88 -4.86 0.61 3.15
CA TYR A 88 -4.53 -0.43 4.12
C TYR A 88 -4.98 0.04 5.50
N LEU A 89 -5.79 -0.79 6.16
CA LEU A 89 -6.24 -0.61 7.52
C LEU A 89 -5.50 -1.61 8.40
N ASN A 90 -4.66 -1.12 9.30
CA ASN A 90 -4.06 -1.91 10.35
C ASN A 90 -4.86 -1.74 11.63
N HIS A 91 -5.25 -2.86 12.22
CA HIS A 91 -6.12 -2.95 13.39
C HIS A 91 -5.62 -4.04 14.34
N HIS A 92 -6.05 -3.98 15.59
CA HIS A 92 -5.68 -4.95 16.62
C HIS A 92 -6.73 -6.07 16.78
N LEU A 93 -7.91 -5.87 16.21
CA LEU A 93 -9.02 -6.81 16.20
C LEU A 93 -9.63 -6.84 14.80
N PRO A 94 -10.05 -8.01 14.29
CA PRO A 94 -10.75 -8.11 13.02
C PRO A 94 -11.93 -7.14 12.94
N LEU A 95 -12.12 -6.54 11.77
CA LEU A 95 -13.23 -5.62 11.54
C LEU A 95 -14.56 -6.36 11.65
N SER A 96 -15.57 -5.73 12.26
CA SER A 96 -16.94 -6.24 12.26
C SER A 96 -17.59 -6.06 10.87
N GLU A 97 -18.61 -6.85 10.57
CA GLU A 97 -19.40 -6.70 9.33
C GLU A 97 -19.97 -5.28 9.19
N ASP A 98 -20.51 -4.72 10.28
CA ASP A 98 -21.04 -3.34 10.31
C ASP A 98 -19.98 -2.30 9.91
N LEU A 99 -18.72 -2.50 10.31
CA LEU A 99 -17.63 -1.59 10.00
C LEU A 99 -17.18 -1.73 8.54
N VAL A 100 -17.20 -2.95 8.01
CA VAL A 100 -16.94 -3.23 6.58
C VAL A 100 -18.02 -2.57 5.71
N ASP A 101 -19.29 -2.70 6.09
CA ASP A 101 -20.42 -2.05 5.41
C ASP A 101 -20.33 -0.52 5.49
N LEU A 102 -19.92 0.02 6.66
CA LEU A 102 -19.67 1.45 6.80
C LEU A 102 -18.60 1.92 5.80
N PHE A 103 -17.47 1.21 5.69
CA PHE A 103 -16.42 1.59 4.74
C PHE A 103 -16.89 1.54 3.28
N HIS A 104 -17.70 0.54 2.90
CA HIS A 104 -18.32 0.48 1.58
C HIS A 104 -19.23 1.69 1.31
N SER A 105 -19.96 2.16 2.31
CA SER A 105 -20.87 3.31 2.17
C SER A 105 -20.15 4.67 2.21
N LEU A 106 -19.11 4.78 3.02
CA LEU A 106 -18.37 6.01 3.28
C LEU A 106 -17.41 6.36 2.15
N ILE A 107 -16.73 5.35 1.61
CA ILE A 107 -15.64 5.52 0.66
C ILE A 107 -16.19 5.25 -0.74
N PRO A 108 -16.30 6.27 -1.61
CA PRO A 108 -16.77 6.07 -2.96
C PRO A 108 -15.78 5.22 -3.76
N GLY A 109 -16.31 4.31 -4.57
CA GLY A 109 -15.49 3.50 -5.49
C GLY A 109 -14.79 2.30 -4.87
N VAL A 110 -15.13 1.87 -3.65
CA VAL A 110 -14.64 0.59 -3.11
C VAL A 110 -15.12 -0.56 -4.00
N GLU A 111 -14.18 -1.25 -4.65
CA GLU A 111 -14.47 -2.45 -5.44
C GLU A 111 -14.54 -3.69 -4.54
N VAL A 112 -13.62 -3.81 -3.57
CA VAL A 112 -13.53 -4.96 -2.68
C VAL A 112 -12.80 -4.62 -1.39
N ILE A 113 -13.20 -5.27 -0.29
CA ILE A 113 -12.52 -5.20 1.01
C ILE A 113 -12.00 -6.59 1.37
N LEU A 114 -10.68 -6.75 1.49
CA LEU A 114 -10.02 -8.04 1.67
C LEU A 114 -9.20 -8.09 2.96
N PRO A 115 -9.33 -9.16 3.76
CA PRO A 115 -8.43 -9.39 4.88
C PRO A 115 -7.07 -9.86 4.34
N VAL A 116 -6.02 -9.07 4.56
CA VAL A 116 -4.62 -9.45 4.28
C VAL A 116 -4.08 -10.32 5.41
N SER A 117 -4.46 -10.01 6.65
CA SER A 117 -4.20 -10.75 7.88
C SER A 117 -5.35 -10.51 8.88
N GLN A 118 -5.35 -11.12 10.06
CA GLN A 118 -6.25 -10.84 11.18
C GLN A 118 -6.11 -9.41 11.71
N THR A 119 -4.97 -8.76 11.45
CA THR A 119 -4.64 -7.40 11.91
C THR A 119 -4.56 -6.39 10.76
N ARG A 120 -4.81 -6.83 9.52
CA ARG A 120 -4.74 -5.95 8.36
C ARG A 120 -5.81 -6.28 7.34
N THR A 121 -6.53 -5.24 6.95
CA THR A 121 -7.50 -5.26 5.86
C THR A 121 -7.04 -4.29 4.77
N VAL A 122 -7.22 -4.66 3.51
CA VAL A 122 -6.98 -3.77 2.36
C VAL A 122 -8.30 -3.49 1.65
N LEU A 123 -8.48 -2.24 1.26
CA LEU A 123 -9.56 -1.79 0.40
C LEU A 123 -8.94 -1.50 -0.96
N LEU A 124 -9.52 -2.07 -2.01
CA LEU A 124 -9.18 -1.73 -3.39
C LEU A 124 -10.25 -0.79 -3.93
N LEU A 125 -9.82 0.41 -4.30
CA LEU A 125 -10.69 1.45 -4.82
C LEU A 125 -10.50 1.60 -6.31
N ARG A 126 -11.59 1.82 -7.01
CA ARG A 126 -11.62 2.33 -8.36
C ARG A 126 -11.75 3.85 -8.31
N GLN A 127 -10.70 4.54 -8.72
CA GLN A 127 -10.69 6.00 -8.77
C GLN A 127 -11.25 6.50 -10.10
N GLU A 128 -12.57 6.39 -10.27
CA GLU A 128 -13.29 7.01 -11.40
C GLU A 128 -13.66 8.48 -11.11
N THR A 129 -13.57 8.92 -9.86
CA THR A 129 -13.91 10.27 -9.39
C THR A 129 -12.79 10.89 -8.57
N ASP A 130 -12.62 12.21 -8.66
CA ASP A 130 -11.60 13.02 -7.96
C ASP A 130 -11.96 13.25 -6.47
N ALA A 131 -12.58 12.24 -5.84
CA ALA A 131 -12.99 12.31 -4.44
C ALA A 131 -11.74 12.31 -3.55
N ASP A 132 -11.64 13.29 -2.65
CA ASP A 132 -10.53 13.41 -1.70
C ASP A 132 -10.70 12.38 -0.56
N THR A 133 -10.46 11.11 -0.89
CA THR A 133 -10.60 9.96 0.03
C THR A 133 -9.75 10.14 1.28
N LEU A 134 -8.57 10.75 1.15
CA LEU A 134 -7.69 11.07 2.26
C LEU A 134 -8.40 11.98 3.26
N ARG A 135 -9.03 13.06 2.79
CA ARG A 135 -9.75 13.99 3.64
C ARG A 135 -10.99 13.36 4.27
N VAL A 136 -11.77 12.60 3.50
CA VAL A 136 -12.95 11.89 4.05
C VAL A 136 -12.52 10.98 5.19
N LEU A 137 -11.45 10.20 5.00
CA LEU A 137 -10.90 9.34 6.04
C LEU A 137 -10.36 10.15 7.23
N ALA A 138 -9.59 11.20 6.99
CA ALA A 138 -9.04 12.03 8.07
C ALA A 138 -10.13 12.67 8.95
N ASP A 139 -11.21 13.15 8.34
CA ASP A 139 -12.31 13.83 9.03
C ASP A 139 -13.21 12.83 9.80
N THR A 140 -13.31 11.59 9.33
CA THR A 140 -14.25 10.58 9.88
C THR A 140 -13.59 9.55 10.78
N LEU A 141 -12.28 9.35 10.67
CA LEU A 141 -11.53 8.36 11.44
C LEU A 141 -11.75 8.47 12.96
N PRO A 142 -11.69 9.66 13.60
CA PRO A 142 -11.90 9.76 15.05
C PRO A 142 -13.29 9.30 15.49
N THR A 143 -14.31 9.54 14.66
CA THR A 143 -15.68 9.09 14.92
C THR A 143 -15.80 7.58 14.78
N ILE A 144 -15.20 7.00 13.73
CA ILE A 144 -15.17 5.55 13.52
C ILE A 144 -14.46 4.84 14.68
N GLU A 145 -13.31 5.35 15.12
CA GLU A 145 -12.56 4.77 16.24
C GLU A 145 -13.37 4.83 17.55
N SER A 146 -14.11 5.92 17.77
CA SER A 146 -14.97 6.10 18.96
C SER A 146 -16.20 5.19 18.93
N ASP A 147 -16.93 5.14 17.81
CA ASP A 147 -18.21 4.42 17.70
C ASP A 147 -18.01 2.90 17.74
N PHE A 148 -16.92 2.41 17.16
CA PHE A 148 -16.62 0.98 17.11
C PHE A 148 -15.61 0.53 18.19
N GLY A 149 -15.05 1.48 18.95
CA GLY A 149 -14.13 1.19 20.05
C GLY A 149 -12.82 0.52 19.62
N LEU A 150 -12.32 0.82 18.40
CA LEU A 150 -11.04 0.31 17.92
C LEU A 150 -10.11 1.41 17.44
N ALA A 151 -8.81 1.20 17.62
CA ALA A 151 -7.78 2.04 17.01
C ALA A 151 -7.42 1.50 15.62
N LEU A 152 -7.36 2.40 14.65
CA LEU A 152 -7.04 2.14 13.26
C LEU A 152 -5.79 2.93 12.86
N MET A 153 -4.85 2.24 12.20
CA MET A 153 -3.82 2.92 11.42
C MET A 153 -4.08 2.73 9.94
N ILE A 154 -4.28 3.85 9.26
CA ILE A 154 -4.63 3.90 7.85
C ILE A 154 -3.39 4.29 7.05
N PHE A 155 -3.06 3.48 6.05
CA PHE A 155 -2.14 3.84 5.00
C PHE A 155 -2.89 4.01 3.69
N VAL A 156 -2.86 5.22 3.15
CA VAL A 156 -3.38 5.54 1.82
C VAL A 156 -2.27 5.36 0.79
N GLY A 157 -2.38 4.29 0.00
CA GLY A 157 -1.45 3.89 -1.06
C GLY A 157 -1.43 4.87 -2.24
N ASN A 158 -0.56 4.61 -3.20
CA ASN A 158 -0.45 5.47 -4.37
C ASN A 158 -1.66 5.31 -5.29
N SER A 159 -1.96 6.35 -6.07
CA SER A 159 -2.91 6.23 -7.17
C SER A 159 -2.23 5.67 -8.40
N TRP A 160 -2.57 4.44 -8.74
CA TRP A 160 -2.00 3.71 -9.87
C TRP A 160 -2.84 3.86 -11.12
N ASN A 161 -2.22 4.14 -12.25
CA ASN A 161 -2.89 4.29 -13.54
C ASN A 161 -2.32 3.33 -14.59
N LYS A 162 -3.12 3.03 -15.63
CA LYS A 162 -2.66 2.31 -16.85
C LYS A 162 -1.83 1.05 -16.54
N LEU A 163 -2.28 0.28 -15.58
CA LEU A 163 -1.60 -0.94 -15.15
C LEU A 163 -1.64 -2.00 -16.24
N SER A 164 -0.53 -2.72 -16.41
CA SER A 164 -0.39 -3.80 -17.38
C SER A 164 0.26 -5.02 -16.75
N GLY A 165 -0.13 -6.21 -17.22
CA GLY A 165 0.44 -7.47 -16.75
C GLY A 165 0.21 -7.70 -15.25
N THR A 166 1.29 -7.93 -14.51
CA THR A 166 1.29 -8.20 -13.07
C THR A 166 1.46 -6.95 -12.20
N ALA A 167 1.64 -5.77 -12.79
CA ALA A 167 2.04 -4.56 -12.07
C ALA A 167 1.14 -4.20 -10.87
N LEU A 168 -0.18 -4.44 -10.98
CA LEU A 168 -1.10 -4.21 -9.86
C LEU A 168 -0.75 -5.06 -8.63
N ARG A 169 -0.44 -6.34 -8.86
CA ARG A 169 -0.02 -7.27 -7.81
C ARG A 169 1.34 -6.88 -7.24
N ASP A 170 2.28 -6.53 -8.11
CA ASP A 170 3.65 -6.18 -7.71
C ASP A 170 3.63 -4.90 -6.84
N TYR A 171 2.83 -3.90 -7.21
CA TYR A 171 2.65 -2.68 -6.40
C TYR A 171 1.92 -2.96 -5.08
N PHE A 172 0.88 -3.80 -5.09
CA PHE A 172 0.20 -4.23 -3.86
C PHE A 172 1.17 -4.90 -2.88
N GLU A 173 2.00 -5.83 -3.38
CA GLU A 173 2.97 -6.54 -2.56
C GLU A 173 3.99 -5.59 -1.93
N GLU A 174 4.55 -4.68 -2.73
CA GLU A 174 5.56 -3.73 -2.26
C GLU A 174 4.97 -2.66 -1.33
N GLU A 175 3.77 -2.15 -1.59
CA GLU A 175 3.07 -1.24 -0.69
C GLU A 175 2.72 -1.92 0.65
N ASN A 176 2.22 -3.15 0.61
CA ASN A 176 1.92 -3.92 1.82
C ASN A 176 3.20 -4.19 2.63
N ALA A 177 4.31 -4.52 1.96
CA ALA A 177 5.61 -4.68 2.59
C ALA A 177 6.12 -3.36 3.17
N LEU A 178 6.02 -2.26 2.43
CA LEU A 178 6.39 -0.92 2.88
C LEU A 178 5.68 -0.54 4.18
N PHE A 179 4.38 -0.77 4.23
CA PHE A 179 3.59 -0.48 5.42
C PHE A 179 3.98 -1.35 6.61
N SER A 180 4.20 -2.65 6.40
CA SER A 180 4.69 -3.54 7.47
C SER A 180 6.04 -3.07 8.04
N HIS A 181 6.97 -2.68 7.17
CA HIS A 181 8.28 -2.19 7.61
C HIS A 181 8.17 -0.90 8.43
N TYR A 182 7.27 0.01 8.05
CA TYR A 182 7.03 1.24 8.77
C TYR A 182 6.45 1.01 10.17
N LEU A 183 5.41 0.17 10.28
CA LEU A 183 4.79 -0.18 11.56
C LEU A 183 5.80 -0.75 12.57
N ASN A 184 6.77 -1.53 12.09
CA ASN A 184 7.80 -2.14 12.92
C ASN A 184 8.81 -1.13 13.51
N GLN A 185 9.02 0.02 12.88
CA GLN A 185 10.09 0.96 13.27
C GLN A 185 9.58 2.27 13.84
N LYS A 186 8.43 2.79 13.36
CA LYS A 186 7.88 4.09 13.77
C LYS A 186 6.38 4.13 13.54
N ALA A 187 5.59 3.57 14.45
CA ALA A 187 4.17 3.86 14.52
C ALA A 187 3.97 5.28 15.11
N ALA A 188 3.91 6.31 14.26
CA ALA A 188 3.56 7.67 14.69
C ALA A 188 2.49 8.27 13.77
N GLY A 189 1.25 8.24 14.25
CA GLY A 189 0.06 8.77 13.57
C GLY A 189 -0.88 7.68 13.07
N ASN A 190 -2.17 7.99 13.04
CA ASN A 190 -3.24 7.05 12.66
C ASN A 190 -3.53 7.08 11.15
N LEU A 191 -2.96 8.04 10.41
CA LEU A 191 -3.13 8.17 8.97
C LEU A 191 -1.78 8.56 8.32
N VAL A 192 -1.35 7.78 7.34
CA VAL A 192 -0.11 7.99 6.58
C VAL A 192 -0.37 7.87 5.08
N THR A 193 0.35 8.66 4.30
CA THR A 193 0.26 8.69 2.83
C THR A 193 1.43 7.93 2.20
N PHE A 194 1.26 7.52 0.95
CA PHE A 194 2.28 6.88 0.14
C PHE A 194 3.60 7.66 0.10
N ALA A 195 3.57 8.96 -0.24
CA ALA A 195 4.78 9.77 -0.32
C ALA A 195 5.53 9.83 1.01
N LYS A 196 4.82 9.92 2.14
CA LYS A 196 5.43 9.93 3.47
C LYS A 196 6.12 8.61 3.82
N LEU A 197 5.51 7.48 3.47
CA LEU A 197 6.13 6.17 3.65
C LEU A 197 7.32 5.96 2.72
N MET A 198 7.24 6.42 1.48
CA MET A 198 8.37 6.36 0.55
C MET A 198 9.52 7.26 1.00
N LEU A 199 9.26 8.44 1.54
CA LEU A 199 10.28 9.27 2.17
C LEU A 199 10.96 8.54 3.33
N TRP A 200 10.18 7.84 4.15
CA TRP A 200 10.70 7.02 5.24
C TRP A 200 11.55 5.83 4.73
N SER A 201 11.13 5.16 3.64
CA SER A 201 11.89 4.04 3.07
C SER A 201 13.23 4.47 2.48
N LEU A 202 13.28 5.66 1.86
CA LEU A 202 14.53 6.25 1.37
C LEU A 202 15.58 6.43 2.49
N LEU A 203 15.13 6.76 3.71
CA LEU A 203 16.00 6.90 4.88
C LEU A 203 16.37 5.55 5.53
N SER A 204 15.49 4.56 5.42
CA SER A 204 15.62 3.26 6.08
C SER A 204 16.40 2.23 5.25
N SER A 205 16.86 2.62 4.06
CA SER A 205 17.58 1.76 3.09
C SER A 205 16.83 0.47 2.74
N VAL A 206 15.50 0.50 2.80
CA VAL A 206 14.64 -0.59 2.33
C VAL A 206 14.29 -0.31 0.88
N GLY A 207 14.65 -1.24 -0.01
CA GLY A 207 14.40 -1.11 -1.45
C GLY A 207 13.08 -1.75 -1.87
N PHE A 208 12.38 -1.11 -2.80
CA PHE A 208 11.13 -1.58 -3.39
C PHE A 208 11.26 -1.54 -4.91
N PRO A 209 11.80 -2.60 -5.55
CA PRO A 209 12.22 -2.57 -6.95
C PRO A 209 11.15 -2.14 -7.95
N HIS A 210 9.91 -2.61 -7.81
CA HIS A 210 8.83 -2.28 -8.76
C HIS A 210 8.36 -0.83 -8.60
N LEU A 211 8.21 -0.35 -7.37
CA LEU A 211 7.91 1.05 -7.06
C LEU A 211 9.05 1.96 -7.53
N GLU A 212 10.31 1.62 -7.22
CA GLU A 212 11.49 2.39 -7.65
C GLU A 212 11.60 2.43 -9.18
N GLN A 213 11.38 1.29 -9.85
CA GLN A 213 11.38 1.24 -11.32
C GLN A 213 10.27 2.11 -11.90
N HIS A 214 9.07 2.09 -11.33
CA HIS A 214 7.97 2.95 -11.76
C HIS A 214 8.37 4.42 -11.67
N PHE A 215 8.85 4.89 -10.52
CA PHE A 215 9.22 6.28 -10.34
C PHE A 215 10.44 6.69 -11.16
N SER A 216 11.41 5.79 -11.38
CA SER A 216 12.52 6.03 -12.31
C SER A 216 12.03 6.28 -13.74
N GLN A 217 11.01 5.53 -14.19
CA GLN A 217 10.41 5.74 -15.51
C GLN A 217 9.66 7.08 -15.60
N VAL A 218 8.93 7.48 -14.57
CA VAL A 218 8.09 8.69 -14.63
C VAL A 218 8.88 9.98 -14.31
N LEU A 219 9.92 9.90 -13.47
CA LEU A 219 10.75 11.05 -13.05
C LEU A 219 12.08 11.15 -13.83
N SER A 220 12.89 10.10 -13.83
CA SER A 220 14.27 10.17 -14.33
C SER A 220 14.36 10.06 -15.86
N ASN A 221 13.51 9.23 -16.48
CA ASN A 221 13.52 9.05 -17.94
C ASN A 221 12.84 10.22 -18.68
N HIS A 222 12.17 11.14 -17.96
CA HIS A 222 11.52 12.32 -18.52
C HIS A 222 12.24 13.58 -18.07
N LYS A 223 13.29 13.98 -18.81
CA LYS A 223 14.10 15.18 -18.51
C LYS A 223 13.28 16.45 -18.25
N GLU A 224 12.19 16.64 -18.99
CA GLU A 224 11.31 17.79 -18.78
C GLU A 224 10.63 17.76 -17.40
N MET A 225 10.27 16.58 -16.89
CA MET A 225 9.64 16.45 -15.59
C MET A 225 10.63 16.63 -14.44
N SER A 226 11.86 16.12 -14.60
CA SER A 226 12.90 16.34 -13.59
C SER A 226 13.25 17.82 -13.46
N GLU A 227 13.32 18.57 -14.56
CA GLU A 227 13.46 20.03 -14.53
C GLU A 227 12.30 20.72 -13.80
N VAL A 228 11.06 20.27 -14.00
CA VAL A 228 9.88 20.79 -13.29
C VAL A 228 9.98 20.55 -11.78
N VAL A 229 10.32 19.33 -11.35
CA VAL A 229 10.45 18.97 -9.93
C VAL A 229 11.55 19.79 -9.27
N LEU A 230 12.72 19.92 -9.92
CA LEU A 230 13.83 20.73 -9.42
C LEU A 230 13.45 22.21 -9.27
N ALA A 231 12.80 22.78 -10.28
CA ALA A 231 12.36 24.17 -10.25
C ALA A 231 11.26 24.41 -9.20
N MET A 232 10.34 23.47 -9.03
CA MET A 232 9.33 23.51 -7.95
C MET A 232 9.99 23.49 -6.58
N TRP A 233 10.95 22.59 -6.35
CA TRP A 233 11.66 22.50 -5.09
C TRP A 233 12.42 23.80 -4.77
N GLN A 234 13.18 24.32 -5.74
CA GLN A 234 13.91 25.59 -5.59
C GLN A 234 12.98 26.78 -5.32
N SER A 235 11.77 26.74 -5.88
CA SER A 235 10.73 27.74 -5.66
C SER A 235 9.86 27.47 -4.42
N GLN A 236 10.23 26.51 -3.57
CA GLN A 236 9.47 26.14 -2.36
C GLN A 236 8.00 25.78 -2.66
N GLY A 237 7.74 25.15 -3.81
CA GLY A 237 6.40 24.80 -4.27
C GLY A 237 5.58 25.97 -4.84
N ASN A 238 6.15 27.17 -4.97
CA ASN A 238 5.44 28.33 -5.51
C ASN A 238 5.27 28.25 -7.03
N LEU A 239 4.04 27.99 -7.49
CA LEU A 239 3.71 27.84 -8.90
C LEU A 239 4.07 29.04 -9.78
N VAL A 240 3.96 30.26 -9.27
CA VAL A 240 4.25 31.48 -10.05
C VAL A 240 5.76 31.60 -10.27
N GLN A 241 6.55 31.42 -9.20
CA GLN A 241 8.00 31.46 -9.28
C GLN A 241 8.55 30.30 -10.12
N THR A 242 7.97 29.10 -10.01
CA THR A 242 8.38 27.96 -10.84
C THR A 242 8.11 28.20 -12.31
N ALA A 243 6.92 28.73 -12.66
CA ALA A 243 6.59 29.05 -14.04
C ALA A 243 7.55 30.10 -14.62
N GLN A 244 7.92 31.11 -13.82
CA GLN A 244 8.93 32.11 -14.20
C GLN A 244 10.31 31.47 -14.38
N ALA A 245 10.75 30.61 -13.47
CA ALA A 245 12.05 29.93 -13.53
C ALA A 245 12.18 29.01 -14.76
N LEU A 246 11.07 28.38 -15.16
CA LEU A 246 10.99 27.51 -16.35
C LEU A 246 10.66 28.26 -17.64
N PHE A 247 10.46 29.59 -17.58
CA PHE A 247 10.03 30.42 -18.72
C PHE A 247 8.74 29.92 -19.42
N ILE A 248 7.80 29.36 -18.65
CA ILE A 248 6.51 28.88 -19.15
C ILE A 248 5.35 29.63 -18.50
N HIS A 249 4.17 29.54 -19.12
CA HIS A 249 2.96 30.08 -18.53
C HIS A 249 2.47 29.22 -17.36
N ARG A 250 1.84 29.85 -16.35
CA ARG A 250 1.28 29.14 -15.17
C ARG A 250 0.32 28.02 -15.55
N ASN A 251 -0.52 28.24 -16.56
CA ASN A 251 -1.47 27.20 -17.03
C ASN A 251 -0.74 26.02 -17.67
N SER A 252 0.35 26.27 -18.38
CA SER A 252 1.18 25.21 -18.98
C SER A 252 1.88 24.40 -17.90
N LEU A 253 2.39 25.05 -16.84
CA LEU A 253 2.91 24.36 -15.67
C LEU A 253 1.81 23.50 -15.01
N GLN A 254 0.64 24.08 -14.74
CA GLN A 254 -0.49 23.38 -14.14
C GLN A 254 -0.85 22.11 -14.93
N TYR A 255 -0.98 22.21 -16.25
CA TYR A 255 -1.24 21.06 -17.12
C TYR A 255 -0.15 19.97 -17.02
N LYS A 256 1.13 20.36 -16.94
CA LYS A 256 2.23 19.41 -16.73
C LYS A 256 2.12 18.71 -15.38
N LEU A 257 1.78 19.44 -14.31
CA LEU A 257 1.59 18.87 -12.98
C LEU A 257 0.40 17.90 -12.95
N ASP A 258 -0.71 18.25 -13.60
CA ASP A 258 -1.90 17.39 -13.64
C ASP A 258 -1.62 16.12 -14.44
N LYS A 259 -0.92 16.23 -15.57
CA LYS A 259 -0.48 15.06 -16.35
C LYS A 259 0.49 14.19 -15.54
N PHE A 260 1.41 14.78 -14.79
CA PHE A 260 2.34 14.05 -13.94
C PHE A 260 1.62 13.33 -12.79
N ALA A 261 0.68 14.00 -12.12
CA ALA A 261 -0.14 13.39 -11.08
C ALA A 261 -0.94 12.21 -11.65
N GLN A 262 -1.53 12.36 -12.83
CA GLN A 262 -2.21 11.26 -13.51
C GLN A 262 -1.29 10.08 -13.79
N GLN A 263 0.00 10.30 -14.11
CA GLN A 263 0.97 9.26 -14.48
C GLN A 263 1.66 8.60 -13.29
N SER A 264 1.91 9.35 -12.23
CA SER A 264 2.72 8.91 -11.08
C SER A 264 1.90 8.68 -9.81
N GLY A 265 0.69 9.23 -9.74
CA GLY A 265 -0.10 9.34 -8.51
C GLY A 265 0.39 10.44 -7.55
N LEU A 266 1.47 11.18 -7.87
CA LEU A 266 2.04 12.22 -7.01
C LEU A 266 1.50 13.61 -7.36
N HIS A 267 0.94 14.29 -6.37
CA HIS A 267 0.46 15.66 -6.48
C HIS A 267 1.53 16.62 -5.96
N LEU A 268 2.44 17.09 -6.83
CA LEU A 268 3.59 17.96 -6.47
C LEU A 268 3.23 19.31 -5.79
N LYS A 269 1.94 19.65 -5.65
CA LYS A 269 1.49 20.76 -4.81
C LYS A 269 1.54 20.41 -3.32
N ASN A 270 1.43 19.13 -2.99
CA ASN A 270 1.69 18.59 -1.67
C ASN A 270 3.20 18.53 -1.44
N LEU A 271 3.64 19.01 -0.28
CA LEU A 271 5.05 19.05 0.09
C LEU A 271 5.67 17.66 0.26
N ASP A 272 4.93 16.67 0.77
CA ASP A 272 5.43 15.31 0.94
C ASP A 272 5.71 14.67 -0.43
N ASP A 273 4.78 14.83 -1.38
CA ASP A 273 4.90 14.32 -2.75
C ASP A 273 6.07 15.00 -3.49
N LEU A 274 6.18 16.32 -3.36
CA LEU A 274 7.27 17.09 -3.95
C LEU A 274 8.63 16.72 -3.35
N ALA A 275 8.71 16.56 -2.02
CA ALA A 275 9.92 16.14 -1.34
C ALA A 275 10.33 14.73 -1.77
N PHE A 276 9.39 13.80 -1.88
CA PHE A 276 9.66 12.46 -2.39
C PHE A 276 10.24 12.50 -3.80
N ALA A 277 9.55 13.17 -4.72
CA ALA A 277 10.00 13.29 -6.12
C ALA A 277 11.40 13.92 -6.22
N TYR A 278 11.67 14.98 -5.46
CA TYR A 278 12.97 15.65 -5.44
C TYR A 278 14.08 14.75 -4.89
N LEU A 279 13.87 14.11 -3.73
CA LEU A 279 14.88 13.24 -3.13
C LEU A 279 15.13 11.98 -3.96
N PHE A 280 14.10 11.45 -4.62
CA PHE A 280 14.23 10.33 -5.54
C PHE A 280 15.17 10.68 -6.70
N LEU A 281 15.02 11.88 -7.30
CA LEU A 281 15.90 12.39 -8.36
C LEU A 281 17.34 12.67 -7.91
N LEU A 282 17.59 12.86 -6.62
CA LEU A 282 18.96 13.01 -6.10
C LEU A 282 19.64 11.68 -5.83
N LYS A 283 18.87 10.64 -5.53
CA LYS A 283 19.37 9.30 -5.19
C LYS A 283 19.70 8.47 -6.44
N HIS A 284 18.99 8.71 -7.55
CA HIS A 284 19.07 7.98 -8.81
C HIS A 284 19.44 8.88 -9.98
#